data_AF-L8FUR1-F1
#
_entry.id   AF-L8FUR1-F1
#
_cell.length_a   1.000
_cell.length_b   1.000
_cell.length_c   1.000
_cell.angle_alpha   90.00
_cell.angle_beta   90.00
_cell.angle_gamma   90.00
#
_symmetry.space_group_name_H-M   'P 1'
#
loop_
_entity.id
_entity.type
_entity.pdbx_description
1 polymer ?
#
loop_
_entity_poly.entity_id
_entity_poly.type
_entity_poly.pdbx_seq_one_letter_code
_entity_poly.pdbx_strand_id
1 'polypeptide(L)'
;MKPSQVKHEPPADAAPVAAPAPKPQKKGGPSPSTLRHAVKKAEERMTQLSADLSRLDDDLANAAANDPKKLEGLSRARARTQADLDAAEAAWMEAEEALAEATA
;
A
#
# COMPACT_ATOMS: atom_id res chain seq x y z
N MET A 1 4.60 -20.85 -76.05
CA MET A 1 5.72 -21.49 -75.34
C MET A 1 5.60 -21.14 -73.85
N LYS A 2 5.67 -22.12 -72.96
CA LYS A 2 5.86 -21.98 -71.50
C LYS A 2 7.12 -22.78 -71.13
N PRO A 3 7.96 -22.34 -70.18
CA PRO A 3 7.76 -22.66 -68.76
C PRO A 3 7.92 -21.41 -67.86
N SER A 4 7.21 -21.22 -66.75
CA SER A 4 7.21 -21.94 -65.45
C SER A 4 8.57 -21.97 -64.74
N GLN A 5 8.55 -21.50 -63.47
CA GLN A 5 9.29 -22.04 -62.31
C GLN A 5 10.81 -21.72 -62.24
N VAL A 6 11.50 -21.43 -61.12
CA VAL A 6 11.38 -21.49 -59.64
C VAL A 6 12.52 -20.56 -59.12
N LYS A 7 12.27 -19.58 -58.23
CA LYS A 7 12.65 -19.56 -56.79
C LYS A 7 14.15 -19.86 -56.50
N HIS A 8 14.89 -18.91 -55.91
CA HIS A 8 15.74 -19.09 -54.70
C HIS A 8 16.50 -17.79 -54.30
N GLU A 9 16.07 -17.15 -53.21
CA GLU A 9 16.85 -16.77 -51.98
C GLU A 9 18.18 -15.94 -52.05
N PRO A 10 18.79 -15.53 -50.90
CA PRO A 10 19.16 -14.15 -50.49
C PRO A 10 20.71 -13.95 -50.45
N PRO A 11 21.41 -13.20 -49.54
CA PRO A 11 21.10 -12.08 -48.61
C PRO A 11 22.14 -10.90 -48.65
N ALA A 12 21.91 -9.79 -47.90
CA ALA A 12 22.93 -9.14 -47.03
C ALA A 12 22.39 -7.87 -46.31
N ASP A 13 22.55 -7.89 -44.98
CA ASP A 13 22.65 -6.78 -44.02
C ASP A 13 21.48 -5.80 -43.78
N ALA A 14 20.62 -6.15 -42.84
CA ALA A 14 20.46 -5.38 -41.59
C ALA A 14 19.89 -6.28 -40.49
N ALA A 15 20.53 -6.24 -39.33
CA ALA A 15 20.30 -7.08 -38.15
C ALA A 15 18.81 -7.21 -37.72
N PRO A 16 18.43 -8.33 -37.09
CA PRO A 16 17.06 -8.55 -36.65
C PRO A 16 16.69 -7.54 -35.55
N VAL A 17 15.78 -6.62 -35.87
CA VAL A 17 15.04 -5.85 -34.86
C VAL A 17 14.18 -6.85 -34.09
N ALA A 18 14.66 -7.22 -32.92
CA ALA A 18 13.94 -8.03 -31.95
C ALA A 18 12.54 -7.44 -31.76
N ALA A 19 11.52 -8.29 -31.92
CA ALA A 19 10.17 -7.95 -31.51
C ALA A 19 10.20 -7.45 -30.05
N PRO A 20 9.48 -6.37 -29.71
CA PRO A 20 9.44 -5.90 -28.33
C PRO A 20 8.92 -7.05 -27.47
N ALA A 21 9.75 -7.49 -26.52
CA ALA A 21 9.39 -8.53 -25.58
C ALA A 21 8.02 -8.18 -24.94
N PRO A 22 7.10 -9.16 -24.80
CA PRO A 22 5.87 -8.92 -24.07
C PRO A 22 6.25 -8.44 -22.67
N LYS A 23 5.76 -7.25 -22.29
CA LYS A 23 5.95 -6.72 -20.93
C LYS A 23 5.55 -7.84 -19.97
N PRO A 24 6.39 -8.21 -18.99
CA PRO A 24 6.01 -9.22 -18.02
C PRO A 24 4.70 -8.77 -17.40
N GLN A 25 3.65 -9.58 -17.59
CA GLN A 25 2.38 -9.39 -16.90
C GLN A 25 2.71 -9.47 -15.41
N LYS A 26 2.83 -8.30 -14.78
CA LYS A 26 2.91 -8.22 -13.34
C LYS A 26 1.63 -8.86 -12.84
N LYS A 27 1.76 -9.96 -12.08
CA LYS A 27 0.69 -10.46 -11.21
C LYS A 27 0.11 -9.22 -10.52
N GLY A 28 -1.18 -8.97 -10.74
CA GLY A 28 -1.81 -7.64 -10.69
C GLY A 28 -1.99 -7.04 -9.29
N GLY A 29 -0.93 -6.94 -8.50
CA GLY A 29 -0.93 -6.33 -7.18
C GLY A 29 0.21 -5.31 -6.99
N PRO A 30 0.18 -4.55 -5.89
CA PRO A 30 1.28 -3.67 -5.50
C PRO A 30 2.60 -4.45 -5.39
N SER A 31 3.74 -3.79 -5.65
CA SER A 31 5.04 -4.45 -5.49
C SER A 31 5.32 -4.76 -4.01
N PRO A 32 6.12 -5.81 -3.70
CA PRO A 32 6.52 -6.10 -2.32
C PRO A 32 7.15 -4.89 -1.60
N SER A 33 7.90 -4.05 -2.32
CA SER A 33 8.45 -2.80 -1.77
C SER A 33 7.33 -1.82 -1.38
N THR A 34 6.30 -1.65 -2.21
CA THR A 34 5.13 -0.82 -1.86
C THR A 34 4.42 -1.35 -0.62
N LEU A 35 4.24 -2.67 -0.53
CA LEU A 35 3.60 -3.30 0.63
C LEU A 35 4.41 -3.09 1.91
N ARG A 36 5.74 -3.27 1.88
CA ARG A 36 6.62 -2.95 3.02
C ARG A 36 6.53 -1.48 3.46
N HIS A 37 6.40 -0.56 2.51
CA HIS A 37 6.17 0.85 2.83
C HIS A 37 4.79 1.09 3.46
N ALA A 38 3.76 0.36 3.02
CA ALA A 38 2.43 0.44 3.61
C ALA A 38 2.42 -0.09 5.05
N VAL A 39 3.06 -1.24 5.31
CA VAL A 39 3.25 -1.80 6.65
C VAL A 39 3.93 -0.79 7.58
N LYS A 40 5.10 -0.27 7.18
CA LYS A 40 5.85 0.71 7.98
C LYS A 40 5.03 1.98 8.24
N LYS A 41 4.29 2.47 7.24
CA LYS A 41 3.42 3.64 7.38
C LYS A 41 2.28 3.39 8.37
N ALA A 42 1.70 2.20 8.36
CA ALA A 42 0.66 1.82 9.30
C ALA A 42 1.21 1.77 10.73
N GLU A 43 2.39 1.19 10.94
CA GLU A 43 3.08 1.15 12.25
C GLU A 43 3.40 2.55 12.80
N GLU A 44 3.94 3.44 11.95
CA GLU A 44 4.20 4.83 12.31
C GLU A 44 2.90 5.54 12.72
N ARG A 45 1.80 5.28 11.99
CA ARG A 45 0.49 5.84 12.30
C ARG A 45 -0.07 5.30 13.61
N MET A 46 0.04 4.00 13.87
CA MET A 46 -0.36 3.37 15.13
C MET A 46 0.40 3.94 16.33
N THR A 47 1.71 4.16 16.17
CA THR A 47 2.56 4.75 17.21
C THR A 47 2.10 6.18 17.55
N GLN A 48 1.86 7.00 16.52
CA GLN A 48 1.36 8.36 16.71
C GLN A 48 -0.03 8.40 17.36
N LEU A 49 -0.96 7.56 16.89
CA LEU A 49 -2.32 7.49 17.41
C LEU A 49 -2.37 6.99 18.85
N SER A 50 -1.52 6.03 19.21
CA SER A 50 -1.38 5.57 20.60
C SER A 50 -0.92 6.70 21.53
N ALA A 51 0.06 7.50 21.09
CA ALA A 51 0.50 8.66 21.86
C ALA A 51 -0.59 9.74 21.97
N ASP A 52 -1.36 9.97 20.92
CA ASP A 52 -2.47 10.92 20.92
C ASP A 52 -3.63 10.45 21.82
N LEU A 53 -3.91 9.14 21.87
CA LEU A 53 -4.88 8.56 22.80
C LEU A 53 -4.46 8.79 24.25
N SER A 54 -3.19 8.53 24.60
CA SER A 54 -2.71 8.78 25.97
C SER A 54 -2.86 10.25 26.37
N ARG A 55 -2.54 11.18 25.47
CA ARG A 55 -2.74 12.62 25.72
C ARG A 55 -4.21 12.99 25.90
N LEU A 56 -5.10 12.43 25.08
CA LEU A 56 -6.54 12.66 25.18
C LEU A 56 -7.12 12.10 26.48
N ASP A 57 -6.61 10.97 26.95
CA ASP A 57 -7.00 10.37 28.23
C ASP A 57 -6.53 11.25 29.41
N ASP A 58 -5.32 11.79 29.36
CA ASP A 58 -4.83 12.78 30.35
C ASP A 58 -5.67 14.06 30.34
N ASP A 59 -5.98 14.59 29.16
CA ASP A 59 -6.83 15.79 28.99
C ASP A 59 -8.26 15.54 29.50
N LEU A 60 -8.81 14.35 29.29
CA LEU A 60 -10.12 13.94 29.82
C LEU A 60 -10.10 13.90 31.35
N ALA A 61 -9.07 13.31 31.95
CA ALA A 61 -8.93 13.27 33.40
C ALA A 61 -8.82 14.68 33.99
N ASN A 62 -8.05 15.56 33.36
CA ASN A 62 -7.92 16.95 33.78
C ASN A 62 -9.22 17.75 33.61
N ALA A 63 -9.92 17.56 32.48
CA ALA A 63 -11.19 18.23 32.20
C ALA A 63 -12.30 17.79 33.16
N ALA A 64 -12.32 16.52 33.58
CA ALA A 64 -13.29 16.02 34.56
C ALA A 64 -13.20 16.77 35.90
N ALA A 65 -12.00 17.18 36.30
CA ALA A 65 -11.77 17.93 37.53
C ALA A 65 -11.99 19.45 37.38
N ASN A 66 -11.62 20.02 36.22
CA ASN A 66 -11.45 21.48 36.09
C ASN A 66 -12.34 22.15 35.05
N ASP A 67 -12.80 21.43 34.03
CA ASP A 67 -13.54 22.01 32.91
C ASP A 67 -14.49 20.98 32.25
N PRO A 68 -15.61 20.65 32.92
CA PRO A 68 -16.52 19.59 32.47
C PRO A 68 -17.17 19.88 31.11
N LYS A 69 -17.18 21.15 30.67
CA LYS A 69 -17.72 21.55 29.36
C LYS A 69 -16.89 21.00 28.20
N LYS A 70 -15.60 20.69 28.41
CA LYS A 70 -14.73 20.09 27.39
C LYS A 70 -14.91 18.59 27.25
N LEU A 71 -15.51 17.92 28.24
CA LEU A 71 -15.61 16.45 28.28
C LEU A 71 -16.25 15.88 27.02
N GLU A 72 -17.37 16.44 26.56
CA GLU A 72 -18.07 15.92 25.40
C GLU A 72 -17.21 15.99 24.12
N GLY A 73 -16.50 17.10 23.93
CA GLY A 73 -15.59 17.28 22.79
C GLY A 73 -14.38 16.35 22.86
N LEU A 74 -13.77 16.22 24.04
CA LEU A 74 -12.62 15.34 24.27
C LEU A 74 -13.00 13.86 24.15
N SER A 75 -14.16 13.45 24.65
CA SER A 75 -14.65 12.07 24.53
C SER A 75 -14.91 11.70 23.07
N ARG A 76 -15.49 12.61 22.29
CA ARG A 76 -15.65 12.41 20.84
C ARG A 76 -14.30 12.34 20.13
N ALA A 77 -13.34 13.19 20.49
CA ALA A 77 -11.99 13.14 19.93
C ALA A 77 -11.30 11.81 20.24
N ARG A 78 -11.35 11.34 21.50
CA ARG A 78 -10.83 10.05 21.93
C ARG A 78 -11.45 8.89 21.14
N ALA A 79 -12.77 8.87 21.01
CA ALA A 79 -13.47 7.82 20.26
C ALA A 79 -13.04 7.81 18.78
N ARG A 80 -12.85 8.98 18.18
CA ARG A 80 -12.36 9.08 16.80
C ARG A 80 -10.91 8.60 16.67
N THR A 81 -10.02 9.01 17.57
CA THR A 81 -8.61 8.56 17.56
C THR A 81 -8.51 7.05 17.76
N GLN A 82 -9.39 6.46 18.58
CA GLN A 82 -9.48 5.00 18.73
C GLN A 82 -9.90 4.34 17.42
N ALA A 83 -10.96 4.83 16.77
CA ALA A 83 -11.39 4.28 15.49
C ALA A 83 -10.30 4.42 14.40
N ASP A 84 -9.54 5.52 14.40
CA ASP A 84 -8.39 5.70 13.50
C ASP A 84 -7.26 4.71 13.82
N LEU A 85 -7.05 4.34 15.09
CA LEU A 85 -6.06 3.34 15.50
C LEU A 85 -6.47 1.96 15.02
N ASP A 86 -7.72 1.57 15.25
CA ASP A 86 -8.28 0.30 14.79
C ASP A 86 -8.18 0.18 13.26
N ALA A 87 -8.43 1.28 12.53
CA ALA A 87 -8.28 1.33 11.07
C ALA A 87 -6.81 1.20 10.62
N ALA A 88 -5.86 1.78 11.35
CA ALA A 88 -4.44 1.64 11.07
C ALA A 88 -3.96 0.20 11.33
N GLU A 89 -4.45 -0.45 12.38
CA GLU A 89 -4.20 -1.87 12.68
C GLU A 89 -4.73 -2.78 11.58
N ALA A 90 -5.96 -2.53 11.12
CA ALA A 90 -6.54 -3.26 9.98
C ALA A 90 -5.71 -3.11 8.71
N ALA A 91 -5.26 -1.88 8.40
CA ALA A 91 -4.40 -1.61 7.25
C ALA A 91 -3.02 -2.28 7.36
N TRP A 92 -2.46 -2.37 8.57
CA TRP A 92 -1.21 -3.10 8.81
C TRP A 92 -1.39 -4.60 8.55
N MET A 93 -2.46 -5.21 9.08
CA MET A 93 -2.75 -6.62 8.86
C MET A 93 -2.97 -6.94 7.37
N GLU A 94 -3.76 -6.13 6.66
CA GLU A 94 -4.00 -6.31 5.22
C GLU A 94 -2.69 -6.19 4.42
N ALA A 95 -1.84 -5.22 4.77
CA ALA A 95 -0.56 -5.02 4.10
C ALA A 95 0.43 -6.16 4.37
N GLU A 96 0.48 -6.69 5.60
CA GLU A 96 1.30 -7.85 5.97
C GLU A 96 0.82 -9.13 5.27
N GLU A 97 -0.49 -9.37 5.21
CA GLU A 97 -1.06 -10.50 4.49
C GLU A 97 -0.75 -10.44 3.00
N ALA A 98 -0.96 -9.28 2.37
CA ALA A 98 -0.63 -9.07 0.96
C ALA A 98 0.88 -9.20 0.70
N LEU A 99 1.73 -8.75 1.63
CA LEU A 99 3.18 -8.89 1.51
C LEU A 99 3.61 -10.36 1.59
N ALA A 100 3.01 -11.12 2.51
CA ALA A 100 3.23 -12.55 2.61
C ALA A 100 2.83 -13.26 1.31
N GLU A 101 1.65 -12.97 0.75
CA GLU A 101 1.22 -13.55 -0.53
C GLU A 101 2.15 -13.17 -1.70
N ALA A 102 2.64 -11.93 -1.74
CA ALA A 102 3.53 -11.46 -2.80
C ALA A 102 4.97 -12.00 -2.70
N THR A 103 5.34 -12.59 -1.56
CA THR A 103 6.69 -13.12 -1.29
C THR A 103 6.75 -14.63 -1.01
N ALA A 104 5.58 -15.28 -0.91
CA ALA A 104 5.42 -16.74 -0.87
C ALA A 104 5.71 -17.39 -2.23
#